data_AF-A0A7D5RJT0-F1
#
_entry.id   AF-A0A7D5RJT0-F1
#
_cell.length_a   1.000
_cell.length_b   1.000
_cell.length_c   1.000
_cell.angle_alpha   90.00
_cell.angle_beta   90.00
_cell.angle_gamma   90.00
#
_symmetry.space_group_name_H-M   'P 1'
#
loop_
_entity.id
_entity.type
_entity.pdbx_description
1 polymer ?
#
loop_
_entity_poly.entity_id
_entity_poly.type
_entity_poly.pdbx_seq_one_letter_code
_entity_poly.pdbx_strand_id
1 'polypeptide(L)'
;MLDYIYLSQTTPCDEPCAQVGTDDYMHNARIEVRVYIDQLKREFGNNPEGSFFKVVRCPHDFGTYLDIRFYYDDEDQLHVKYMMAIESGCHKWDDHSKRN
;
A
#
# COMPACT_ATOMS: atom_id res chain seq x y z
N MET A 1 -20.55 -3.97 -5.52
CA MET A 1 -19.87 -3.61 -6.79
C MET A 1 -18.36 -3.52 -6.56
N LEU A 2 -17.53 -3.98 -7.50
CA LEU A 2 -16.07 -3.87 -7.37
C LEU A 2 -15.61 -2.41 -7.50
N ASP A 3 -15.00 -1.88 -6.44
CA ASP A 3 -14.43 -0.54 -6.35
C ASP A 3 -12.97 -0.60 -5.86
N TYR A 4 -12.29 0.54 -5.79
CA TYR A 4 -10.95 0.64 -5.22
C TYR A 4 -10.67 1.97 -4.50
N ILE A 5 -9.82 1.90 -3.47
CA ILE A 5 -9.18 3.09 -2.88
C ILE A 5 -7.70 3.17 -3.27
N TYR A 6 -7.15 4.37 -3.23
CA TYR A 6 -5.70 4.58 -3.18
C TYR A 6 -5.28 4.67 -1.71
N LEU A 7 -4.29 3.90 -1.30
CA LEU A 7 -3.72 4.05 0.03
C LEU A 7 -2.87 5.33 0.15
N SER A 8 -2.47 5.92 -0.98
CA SER A 8 -1.71 7.18 -1.05
C SER A 8 -0.39 7.15 -0.29
N GLN A 9 0.16 5.94 -0.05
CA GLN A 9 1.38 5.72 0.71
C GLN A 9 2.02 4.37 0.32
N THR A 10 3.35 4.33 0.31
CA THR A 10 4.15 3.13 0.04
C THR A 10 4.89 2.63 1.27
N THR A 11 4.78 3.35 2.39
CA THR A 11 5.43 3.10 3.68
C THR A 11 4.46 3.41 4.83
N PRO A 12 4.76 2.97 6.07
CA PRO A 12 4.09 3.47 7.27
C PRO A 12 4.24 4.98 7.42
N CYS A 13 3.29 5.62 8.11
CA CYS A 13 3.17 7.08 8.11
C CYS A 13 4.29 7.82 8.90
N ASP A 14 4.95 7.17 9.86
CA ASP A 14 6.08 7.75 10.60
C ASP A 14 7.45 7.38 9.98
N GLU A 15 7.47 6.70 8.83
CA GLU A 15 8.70 6.20 8.19
C GLU A 15 9.06 7.03 6.96
N PRO A 16 10.37 7.21 6.67
CA PRO A 16 10.79 7.86 5.44
C PRO A 16 10.40 7.03 4.21
N CYS A 17 10.04 7.71 3.12
CA CYS A 17 9.73 7.10 1.83
C CYS A 17 10.59 7.64 0.70
N ALA A 18 10.70 6.87 -0.39
CA ALA A 18 11.44 7.23 -1.57
C ALA A 18 10.86 8.51 -2.20
N GLN A 19 11.75 9.45 -2.53
CA GLN A 19 11.35 10.74 -3.06
C GLN A 19 11.35 10.72 -4.59
N VAL A 20 10.20 11.08 -5.17
CA VAL A 20 10.05 11.22 -6.62
C VAL A 20 11.06 12.23 -7.14
N GLY A 21 11.74 11.90 -8.25
CA GLY A 21 12.78 12.75 -8.84
C GLY A 21 14.21 12.43 -8.39
N THR A 22 14.41 11.47 -7.48
CA THR A 22 15.74 10.89 -7.19
C THR A 22 16.09 9.79 -8.18
N ASP A 23 17.38 9.59 -8.46
CA ASP A 23 17.87 8.61 -9.46
C ASP A 23 17.39 7.18 -9.16
N ASP A 24 17.39 6.80 -7.88
CA ASP A 24 17.00 5.45 -7.42
C ASP A 24 15.52 5.30 -7.03
N TYR A 25 14.70 6.33 -7.28
CA TYR A 25 13.30 6.37 -6.84
C TYR A 25 12.54 5.09 -7.22
N MET A 26 12.64 4.65 -8.47
CA MET A 26 11.93 3.47 -8.96
C MET A 26 12.46 2.13 -8.48
N HIS A 27 13.69 2.09 -8.00
CA HIS A 27 14.18 0.91 -7.31
C HIS A 27 13.59 0.87 -5.90
N ASN A 28 13.76 1.95 -5.14
CA ASN A 28 13.37 2.04 -3.73
C ASN A 28 11.85 1.94 -3.53
N ALA A 29 11.06 2.69 -4.30
CA ALA A 29 9.59 2.66 -4.18
C ALA A 29 8.98 1.28 -4.49
N ARG A 30 9.64 0.46 -5.31
CA ARG A 30 9.19 -0.93 -5.57
C ARG A 30 9.44 -1.85 -4.38
N ILE A 31 10.52 -1.62 -3.64
CA ILE A 31 10.82 -2.36 -2.41
C ILE A 31 9.81 -1.96 -1.35
N GLU A 32 9.66 -0.65 -1.11
CA GLU A 32 8.71 -0.07 -0.16
C GLU A 32 7.30 -0.63 -0.33
N VAL A 33 6.73 -0.51 -1.55
CA VAL A 33 5.39 -1.01 -1.85
C VAL A 33 5.20 -2.48 -1.51
N ARG A 34 6.19 -3.32 -1.83
CA ARG A 34 6.09 -4.77 -1.61
C ARG A 34 6.13 -5.07 -0.12
N VAL A 35 7.11 -4.51 0.57
CA VAL A 35 7.30 -4.68 2.01
C VAL A 35 6.08 -4.16 2.78
N TYR A 36 5.52 -3.03 2.36
CA TYR A 36 4.35 -2.44 3.00
C TYR A 36 3.08 -3.25 2.78
N ILE A 37 2.80 -3.73 1.57
CA ILE A 37 1.67 -4.65 1.33
C ILE A 37 1.79 -5.89 2.22
N ASP A 38 2.99 -6.46 2.33
CA ASP A 38 3.21 -7.64 3.15
C ASP A 38 3.04 -7.33 4.65
N GLN A 39 3.44 -6.14 5.11
CA GLN A 39 3.19 -5.70 6.48
C GLN A 39 1.70 -5.50 6.76
N LEU A 40 0.96 -4.83 5.86
CA LEU A 40 -0.49 -4.64 6.00
C LEU A 40 -1.21 -5.99 6.17
N LYS A 41 -0.79 -7.01 5.43
CA LYS A 41 -1.34 -8.38 5.57
C LYS A 41 -0.98 -9.05 6.90
N ARG A 42 0.17 -8.75 7.49
CA ARG A 42 0.55 -9.28 8.80
C ARG A 42 -0.20 -8.57 9.93
N GLU A 43 -0.34 -7.25 9.83
CA GLU A 43 -1.00 -6.42 10.85
C GLU A 43 -2.52 -6.62 10.87
N PHE A 44 -3.16 -6.58 9.70
CA PHE A 44 -4.61 -6.59 9.56
C PHE A 44 -5.18 -7.96 9.12
N GLY A 45 -4.30 -8.96 8.94
CA GLY A 45 -4.64 -10.28 8.43
C GLY A 45 -4.64 -10.35 6.90
N ASN A 46 -4.82 -11.57 6.37
CA ASN A 46 -4.93 -11.77 4.93
C ASN A 46 -6.18 -11.05 4.39
N ASN A 47 -6.06 -10.54 3.17
CA ASN A 47 -7.18 -9.90 2.50
C ASN A 47 -8.35 -10.90 2.29
N PRO A 48 -9.60 -10.45 2.44
CA PRO A 48 -10.78 -11.26 2.12
C PRO A 48 -10.77 -11.82 0.69
N GLU A 49 -11.43 -12.96 0.47
CA GLU A 49 -11.53 -13.57 -0.85
C GLU A 49 -12.25 -12.65 -1.84
N GLY A 50 -11.62 -12.39 -3.00
CA GLY A 50 -12.16 -11.47 -4.02
C GLY A 50 -11.67 -10.03 -3.89
N SER A 51 -11.06 -9.66 -2.76
CA SER A 51 -10.31 -8.41 -2.61
C SER A 51 -8.82 -8.58 -2.95
N PHE A 52 -8.13 -7.52 -3.37
CA PHE A 52 -6.70 -7.61 -3.69
C PHE A 52 -5.99 -6.25 -3.76
N PHE A 53 -4.67 -6.29 -3.53
CA PHE A 53 -3.78 -5.14 -3.74
C PHE A 53 -3.27 -5.09 -5.18
N LYS A 54 -3.08 -3.88 -5.70
CA LYS A 54 -2.42 -3.64 -6.98
C LYS A 54 -1.49 -2.44 -6.90
N VAL A 55 -0.25 -2.65 -7.33
CA VAL A 55 0.71 -1.55 -7.50
C VAL A 55 0.36 -0.78 -8.77
N VAL A 56 0.22 0.53 -8.65
CA VAL A 56 -0.09 1.41 -9.79
C VAL A 56 0.97 2.49 -9.96
N ARG A 57 1.10 2.92 -11.20
CA ARG A 57 1.97 4.04 -11.59
C ARG A 57 1.09 5.27 -11.77
N CYS A 58 1.44 6.35 -11.08
CA CYS A 58 0.71 7.60 -11.09
C CYS A 58 1.61 8.69 -11.70
N PRO A 59 1.39 9.07 -12.97
CA PRO A 59 2.12 10.17 -13.60
C PRO A 59 1.79 11.50 -12.91
N HIS A 60 2.82 12.27 -12.57
CA HIS A 60 2.70 13.63 -12.06
C HIS A 60 3.78 14.52 -12.72
N ASP A 61 3.67 15.83 -12.53
CA ASP A 61 4.57 16.84 -13.13
C ASP A 61 6.06 16.65 -12.77
N PHE A 62 6.34 15.98 -11.64
CA PHE A 62 7.70 15.72 -11.13
C PHE A 62 8.22 14.32 -11.46
N GLY A 63 7.44 13.54 -12.20
CA GLY A 63 7.74 12.15 -12.53
C GLY A 63 6.58 11.21 -12.23
N THR A 64 6.78 9.92 -12.51
CA THR A 64 5.80 8.89 -12.19
C THR A 64 6.10 8.31 -10.82
N TYR A 65 5.14 8.39 -9.89
CA TYR A 65 5.23 7.76 -8.58
C TYR A 65 4.51 6.42 -8.53
N LEU A 66 4.82 5.57 -7.53
CA LEU A 66 4.06 4.35 -7.24
C LEU A 66 3.08 4.58 -6.11
N ASP A 67 1.92 3.94 -6.24
CA ASP A 67 0.90 3.88 -5.20
C ASP A 67 0.32 2.46 -5.13
N ILE A 68 -0.44 2.19 -4.08
CA ILE A 68 -1.14 0.94 -3.84
C ILE A 68 -2.63 1.21 -3.97
N ARG A 69 -3.27 0.51 -4.91
CA ARG A 69 -4.74 0.38 -4.92
C ARG A 69 -5.15 -0.86 -4.16
N PHE A 70 -6.19 -0.73 -3.35
CA PHE A 70 -6.89 -1.89 -2.81
C PHE A 70 -8.26 -2.01 -3.46
N TYR A 71 -8.49 -3.12 -4.13
CA TYR A 71 -9.75 -3.46 -4.77
C TYR A 71 -10.61 -4.26 -3.80
N TYR A 72 -11.86 -3.84 -3.65
CA TYR A 72 -12.81 -4.40 -2.71
C TYR A 72 -14.23 -4.34 -3.29
N ASP A 73 -15.15 -5.10 -2.70
CA ASP A 73 -16.56 -5.10 -3.10
C ASP A 73 -17.28 -4.23 -2.08
N ASP A 74 -17.85 -3.11 -2.51
CA ASP A 74 -18.52 -2.15 -1.62
C ASP A 74 -19.86 -2.67 -1.05
N GLU A 75 -20.35 -3.79 -1.56
CA GLU A 75 -21.53 -4.49 -1.07
C GLU A 75 -21.18 -5.62 -0.07
N ASP A 76 -19.89 -5.97 0.08
CA ASP A 76 -19.41 -6.96 1.05
C ASP A 76 -18.84 -6.27 2.31
N GLN A 77 -19.46 -6.53 3.47
CA GLN A 77 -19.07 -5.92 4.74
C GLN A 77 -17.68 -6.34 5.22
N LEU A 78 -17.19 -7.54 4.89
CA LEU A 78 -15.83 -7.98 5.22
C LEU A 78 -14.80 -7.21 4.38
N HIS A 79 -15.11 -6.98 3.11
CA HIS A 79 -14.30 -6.17 2.20
C HIS A 79 -14.18 -4.73 2.70
N VAL A 80 -15.31 -4.10 3.02
CA VAL A 80 -15.35 -2.72 3.53
C VAL A 80 -14.61 -2.61 4.87
N LYS A 81 -14.81 -3.55 5.80
CA LYS A 81 -14.10 -3.55 7.08
C LYS A 81 -12.59 -3.69 6.91
N TYR A 82 -12.15 -4.58 6.04
CA TYR A 82 -10.72 -4.76 5.76
C TYR A 82 -10.13 -3.51 5.10
N MET A 83 -10.82 -2.95 4.10
CA MET A 83 -10.45 -1.71 3.42
C MET A 83 -10.24 -0.57 4.42
N MET A 84 -11.19 -0.34 5.33
CA MET A 84 -11.08 0.69 6.37
C MET A 84 -9.89 0.45 7.31
N ALA A 85 -9.60 -0.82 7.63
CA ALA A 85 -8.48 -1.16 8.50
C ALA A 85 -7.13 -0.82 7.82
N ILE A 86 -6.94 -1.24 6.57
CA ILE A 86 -5.68 -0.99 5.85
C ILE A 86 -5.52 0.47 5.41
N GLU A 87 -6.62 1.21 5.23
CA GLU A 87 -6.60 2.65 4.93
C GLU A 87 -6.03 3.45 6.12
N SER A 88 -6.29 3.00 7.35
CA SER A 88 -5.67 3.60 8.54
C SER A 88 -4.14 3.40 8.58
N GLY A 89 -3.63 2.41 7.85
CA GLY A 89 -2.21 2.16 7.65
C GLY A 89 -1.47 1.71 8.91
N CYS A 90 -0.15 1.63 8.81
CA CYS A 90 0.72 1.39 9.96
C CYS A 90 1.46 2.68 10.33
N HIS A 91 1.81 2.82 11.61
CA HIS A 91 2.66 3.92 12.07
C HIS A 91 4.13 3.70 11.71
N LYS A 92 4.66 2.49 11.96
CA LYS A 92 6.08 2.15 11.78
C LYS A 92 6.26 0.81 11.11
N TRP A 93 7.47 0.55 10.62
CA TRP A 93 7.83 -0.79 10.14
C TRP A 93 7.83 -1.80 11.29
N ASP A 94 7.26 -2.98 11.02
CA ASP A 94 7.38 -4.13 11.92
C ASP A 94 8.82 -4.71 11.85
N ASP A 95 9.15 -5.59 12.80
CA ASP A 95 10.49 -6.17 12.89
C ASP A 95 10.84 -7.05 11.68
N HIS A 96 9.83 -7.56 10.96
CA HIS A 96 10.03 -8.32 9.73
C HIS A 96 10.43 -7.40 8.57
N SER A 97 9.76 -6.27 8.42
CA SER A 97 9.97 -5.31 7.35
C SER A 97 11.34 -4.64 7.46
N LYS A 98 11.83 -4.37 8.66
CA LYS A 98 13.16 -3.78 8.91
C LYS A 98 14.34 -4.66 8.46
N ARG A 99 14.09 -5.94 8.16
CA ARG A 99 15.12 -6.92 7.75
C ARG A 99 15.20 -7.12 6.24
N ASN A 100 14.28 -6.52 5.47
CA ASN A 100 14.21 -6.60 4.01
C ASN A 100 14.81 -5.35 3.38
#